data_AF-A0A7V3KXY6-F1
#
_entry.id   AF-A0A7V3KXY6-F1
#
_cell.length_a   1.000
_cell.length_b   1.000
_cell.length_c   1.000
_cell.angle_alpha   90.00
_cell.angle_beta   90.00
_cell.angle_gamma   90.00
#
_symmetry.space_group_name_H-M   'P 1'
#
loop_
_entity.id
_entity.type
_entity.pdbx_description
1 polymer ?
#
loop_
_entity_poly.entity_id
_entity_poly.type
_entity_poly.pdbx_seq_one_letter_code
_entity_poly.pdbx_strand_id
1 'polypeptide(L)'
;MQDLEVLRKIIREISTNFLDLPPAEIDEGIKKILGTIVEVTEVDHGYVYLFSADKKIIYRTHGWCSAHSSWLIPQAAGIAIEKISWLAEKINQGQIICLS
;
A
#
# COMPACT_ATOMS: atom_id res chain seq x y z
N MET A 1 -10.88 22.17 -3.31
CA MET A 1 -10.27 22.66 -2.06
C MET A 1 -10.17 21.56 -1.00
N GLN A 2 -11.18 20.69 -0.85
CA GLN A 2 -11.19 19.62 0.16
C GLN A 2 -10.12 18.53 -0.06
N ASP A 3 -9.89 18.09 -1.30
CA ASP A 3 -8.92 17.01 -1.62
C ASP A 3 -7.46 17.38 -1.32
N LEU A 4 -7.12 18.66 -1.46
CA LEU A 4 -5.78 19.18 -1.18
C LEU A 4 -5.46 19.16 0.32
N GLU A 5 -6.48 19.34 1.18
CA GLU A 5 -6.33 19.29 2.63
C GLU A 5 -6.18 17.84 3.10
N VAL A 6 -6.96 16.92 2.53
CA VAL A 6 -6.82 15.48 2.72
C VAL A 6 -5.41 14.99 2.37
N LEU A 7 -4.91 15.35 1.18
CA LEU A 7 -3.56 14.97 0.75
C LEU A 7 -2.48 15.52 1.69
N ARG A 8 -2.61 16.78 2.10
CA ARG A 8 -1.67 17.40 3.05
C ARG A 8 -1.64 16.67 4.39
N LYS A 9 -2.81 16.29 4.92
CA LYS A 9 -2.91 15.52 6.16
C LYS A 9 -2.17 14.19 6.05
N ILE A 10 -2.39 13.45 4.97
CA ILE A 10 -1.73 12.16 4.72
C ILE A 10 -0.22 12.33 4.61
N ILE A 11 0.27 13.28 3.81
CA ILE A 11 1.72 13.52 3.64
C ILE A 11 2.37 13.87 4.98
N ARG A 12 1.75 14.75 5.76
CA ARG A 12 2.26 15.14 7.08
C ARG A 12 2.32 13.95 8.03
N GLU A 13 1.26 13.14 8.11
CA GLU A 13 1.26 11.94 8.94
C GLU A 13 2.32 10.93 8.52
N ILE A 14 2.54 10.74 7.21
CA ILE A 14 3.62 9.87 6.71
C ILE A 14 4.98 10.39 7.15
N SER A 15 5.28 11.67 6.86
CA SER A 15 6.59 12.24 7.18
C SER A 15 6.86 12.23 8.68
N THR A 16 5.90 12.59 9.52
CA THR A 16 6.11 12.61 10.98
C THR A 16 6.24 11.21 11.57
N ASN A 17 5.43 10.24 11.13
CA ASN A 17 5.47 8.90 11.72
C ASN A 17 6.70 8.09 11.26
N PHE A 18 7.32 8.39 10.12
CA PHE A 18 8.43 7.57 9.57
C PHE A 18 9.83 8.16 9.79
N LEU A 19 9.97 9.43 10.14
CA LEU A 19 11.30 10.06 10.29
C LEU A 19 12.14 9.44 11.42
N ASP A 20 11.52 9.11 12.55
CA ASP A 20 12.21 8.62 13.74
C ASP A 20 11.77 7.20 14.15
N LEU A 21 11.11 6.48 13.25
CA LEU A 21 10.55 5.16 13.58
C LEU A 21 11.67 4.11 13.64
N PRO A 22 11.84 3.40 14.77
CA PRO A 22 12.81 2.31 14.86
C PRO A 22 12.54 1.24 13.81
N PRO A 23 13.57 0.56 13.28
CA PRO A 23 13.38 -0.52 12.30
C PRO A 23 12.41 -1.62 12.77
N ALA A 24 12.38 -1.89 14.07
CA ALA A 24 11.48 -2.86 14.70
C ALA A 24 10.00 -2.46 14.66
N GLU A 25 9.69 -1.19 14.40
CA GLU A 25 8.33 -0.63 14.40
C GLU A 25 7.81 -0.32 12.99
N ILE A 26 8.64 -0.50 11.94
CA ILE A 26 8.30 -0.19 10.55
C ILE A 26 7.00 -0.86 10.10
N ASP A 27 6.83 -2.15 10.39
CA ASP A 27 5.64 -2.89 9.96
C ASP A 27 4.35 -2.31 10.56
N GLU A 28 4.39 -1.92 11.84
CA GLU A 28 3.26 -1.26 12.50
C GLU A 28 3.03 0.16 11.98
N GLY A 29 4.12 0.90 11.69
CA GLY A 29 4.05 2.19 11.01
C GLY A 29 3.34 2.10 9.66
N ILE A 30 3.67 1.09 8.84
CA ILE A 30 3.05 0.87 7.53
C ILE A 30 1.56 0.55 7.70
N LYS A 31 1.20 -0.34 8.62
CA LYS A 31 -0.22 -0.68 8.89
C LYS A 31 -1.03 0.56 9.28
N LYS A 32 -0.51 1.36 10.21
CA LYS A 32 -1.19 2.57 10.69
C LYS A 32 -1.49 3.55 9.56
N ILE A 33 -0.50 3.84 8.73
CA ILE A 33 -0.67 4.77 7.61
C ILE A 33 -1.60 4.21 6.54
N LEU A 34 -1.48 2.92 6.24
CA LEU A 34 -2.37 2.28 5.28
C LEU A 34 -3.82 2.37 5.75
N GLY A 35 -4.06 2.20 7.05
CA GLY A 35 -5.35 2.48 7.70
C GLY A 35 -5.81 3.91 7.51
N THR A 36 -4.99 4.90 7.85
CA THR A 36 -5.30 6.33 7.63
C THR A 36 -5.69 6.58 6.17
N ILE A 37 -4.91 6.10 5.20
CA ILE A 37 -5.16 6.32 3.77
C ILE A 37 -6.53 5.76 3.39
N VAL A 38 -6.81 4.51 3.78
CA VAL A 38 -8.08 3.84 3.46
C VAL A 38 -9.27 4.60 4.06
N GLU A 39 -9.17 4.98 5.33
CA GLU A 39 -10.24 5.70 6.03
C GLU A 39 -10.48 7.10 5.48
N VAL A 40 -9.41 7.86 5.19
CA VAL A 40 -9.51 9.25 4.73
C VAL A 40 -9.94 9.33 3.26
N THR A 41 -9.57 8.36 2.43
CA THR A 41 -9.96 8.32 1.01
C THR A 41 -11.25 7.55 0.77
N GLU A 42 -11.85 6.97 1.83
CA GLU A 42 -13.09 6.20 1.80
C GLU A 42 -13.07 5.02 0.79
N VAL A 43 -11.88 4.49 0.49
CA VAL A 43 -11.74 3.28 -0.32
C VAL A 43 -11.96 2.03 0.54
N ASP A 44 -12.27 0.91 -0.09
CA ASP A 44 -12.53 -0.33 0.66
C ASP A 44 -11.24 -0.97 1.19
N HIS A 45 -10.13 -0.84 0.45
CA HIS A 45 -8.90 -1.57 0.76
C HIS A 45 -7.64 -0.82 0.32
N GLY A 46 -6.53 -1.09 1.01
CA GLY A 46 -5.19 -0.64 0.64
C GLY A 46 -4.16 -1.74 0.87
N TYR A 47 -3.11 -1.79 0.05
CA TYR A 47 -2.06 -2.81 0.15
C TYR A 47 -0.67 -2.24 -0.11
N VAL A 48 0.34 -2.85 0.52
CA VAL A 48 1.74 -2.67 0.16
C VAL A 48 2.29 -3.98 -0.37
N TYR A 49 3.00 -3.87 -1.49
CA TYR A 49 3.64 -4.99 -2.16
C TYR A 49 5.15 -4.79 -2.21
N LEU A 50 5.90 -5.85 -1.94
CA LEU A 50 7.36 -5.85 -1.96
C LEU A 50 7.86 -6.88 -2.98
N PHE A 51 8.75 -6.43 -3.87
CA PHE A 51 9.48 -7.34 -4.77
C PHE A 51 10.48 -8.19 -3.99
N SER A 52 10.62 -9.45 -4.37
CA SER A 52 11.75 -10.28 -3.97
C SER A 52 13.07 -9.64 -4.40
N ALA A 53 14.17 -10.04 -3.75
CA ALA A 53 15.50 -9.53 -4.08
C ALA A 53 15.89 -9.73 -5.55
N ASP A 54 15.45 -10.85 -6.16
CA ASP A 54 15.65 -11.15 -7.59
C ASP A 54 14.58 -10.56 -8.51
N LYS A 55 13.60 -9.84 -7.95
CA LYS A 55 12.45 -9.22 -8.64
C LYS A 55 11.60 -10.19 -9.46
N LYS A 56 11.65 -11.50 -9.18
CA LYS A 56 10.82 -12.50 -9.87
C LYS A 56 9.47 -12.71 -9.21
N ILE A 57 9.35 -12.36 -7.94
CA ILE A 57 8.14 -12.54 -7.15
C ILE A 57 7.77 -11.20 -6.50
N ILE A 58 6.48 -10.91 -6.37
CA ILE A 58 5.97 -9.83 -5.55
C ILE A 58 5.10 -10.39 -4.43
N TYR A 59 5.37 -9.93 -3.21
CA TYR A 59 4.65 -10.36 -2.00
C TYR A 59 3.79 -9.22 -1.50
N ARG A 60 2.55 -9.52 -1.14
CA ARG A 60 1.76 -8.58 -0.34
C ARG A 60 2.26 -8.65 1.10
N THR A 61 2.95 -7.61 1.56
CA THR A 61 3.51 -7.56 2.91
C THR A 61 2.53 -6.96 3.92
N HIS A 62 1.73 -5.98 3.48
CA HIS A 62 0.77 -5.28 4.32
C HIS A 62 -0.56 -5.09 3.60
N GLY A 63 -1.64 -5.01 4.38
CA GLY A 63 -2.98 -4.73 3.89
C GLY A 63 -3.86 -4.14 4.97
N TRP A 64 -4.82 -3.32 4.56
CA TRP A 64 -5.88 -2.79 5.43
C TRP A 64 -7.21 -2.83 4.69
N CYS A 65 -8.27 -3.21 5.39
CA CYS A 65 -9.64 -3.21 4.89
C CYS A 65 -10.44 -2.22 5.72
N SER A 66 -11.30 -1.44 5.09
CA SER A 66 -12.21 -0.56 5.80
C SER A 66 -13.19 -1.38 6.65
N ALA A 67 -13.71 -0.80 7.73
CA ALA A 67 -14.69 -1.46 8.59
C ALA A 67 -15.98 -1.84 7.85
N HIS A 68 -16.24 -1.21 6.70
CA HIS A 68 -17.41 -1.44 5.86
C HIS A 68 -17.22 -2.60 4.87
N SER A 69 -15.99 -3.09 4.69
CA SER A 69 -15.66 -4.24 3.84
C SER A 69 -15.04 -5.36 4.68
N SER A 70 -15.83 -6.37 5.03
CA SER A 70 -15.38 -7.55 5.80
C SER A 70 -14.74 -8.64 4.94
N TRP A 71 -14.06 -8.28 3.85
CA TRP A 71 -13.30 -9.24 3.06
C TRP A 71 -12.02 -9.62 3.80
N LEU A 72 -11.98 -10.85 4.32
CA LEU A 72 -10.76 -11.46 4.81
C LEU A 72 -9.87 -11.79 3.60
N ILE A 73 -8.92 -10.91 3.27
CA ILE A 73 -8.07 -11.17 2.11
C ILE A 73 -6.98 -12.14 2.56
N PRO A 74 -7.00 -13.41 2.11
CA PRO A 74 -5.97 -14.36 2.50
C PRO A 74 -4.62 -13.81 2.07
N GLN A 75 -3.59 -13.91 2.90
CA GLN A 75 -2.24 -13.50 2.55
C GLN A 75 -1.91 -14.14 1.19
N ALA A 76 -1.75 -13.30 0.16
CA ALA A 76 -1.54 -13.81 -1.18
C ALA A 76 -0.20 -14.55 -1.17
N ALA A 77 -0.20 -15.81 -1.62
CA ALA A 77 1.04 -16.46 -2.03
C ALA A 77 1.76 -15.52 -3.01
N GLY A 78 3.09 -15.45 -2.92
CA GLY A 78 3.88 -14.57 -3.79
C GLY A 78 3.48 -14.72 -5.26
N ILE A 79 3.27 -13.59 -5.94
CA ILE A 79 2.84 -13.57 -7.33
C ILE A 79 4.09 -13.52 -8.21
N ALA A 80 4.25 -14.50 -9.10
CA ALA A 80 5.32 -14.47 -10.09
C ALA A 80 5.13 -13.28 -11.04
N ILE A 81 6.15 -12.45 -11.20
CA ILE A 81 6.11 -11.25 -12.04
C ILE A 81 5.76 -11.58 -13.49
N GLU A 82 6.21 -12.72 -13.99
CA GLU A 82 5.90 -13.22 -15.34
C GLU A 82 4.38 -13.24 -15.61
N LYS A 83 3.56 -13.56 -14.60
CA LYS A 83 2.09 -13.60 -14.71
C LYS A 83 1.43 -12.22 -14.78
N ILE A 84 2.15 -11.18 -14.35
CA ILE A 84 1.68 -9.79 -14.28
C ILE A 84 2.66 -8.83 -14.97
N SER A 85 3.35 -9.30 -16.01
CA SER A 85 4.47 -8.60 -16.64
C SER A 85 4.14 -7.16 -17.05
N TRP A 86 2.96 -6.93 -17.62
CA TRP A 86 2.48 -5.59 -17.98
C TRP A 86 2.33 -4.68 -16.75
N LEU A 87 1.68 -5.17 -15.69
CA LEU A 87 1.49 -4.43 -14.43
C LEU A 87 2.85 -4.11 -13.78
N ALA A 88 3.76 -5.09 -13.75
CA ALA A 88 5.09 -4.93 -13.17
C ALA A 88 5.94 -3.91 -13.94
N GLU A 89 5.88 -3.91 -15.27
CA GLU A 89 6.56 -2.90 -16.10
C GLU A 89 6.06 -1.49 -15.77
N LYS A 90 4.74 -1.32 -15.68
CA LYS A 90 4.09 -0.05 -15.39
C LYS A 90 4.41 0.48 -13.99
N ILE A 91 4.38 -0.39 -12.97
CA ILE A 91 4.77 -0.05 -11.60
C ILE A 91 6.25 0.36 -11.54
N ASN A 92 7.15 -0.35 -12.22
CA ASN A 92 8.57 -0.01 -12.27
C ASN A 92 8.85 1.36 -12.93
N GLN A 93 7.95 1.84 -13.80
CA GLN A 93 8.01 3.17 -14.40
C GLN A 93 7.33 4.25 -13.56
N GLY A 94 6.80 3.91 -12.37
CA GLY A 94 6.07 4.84 -11.51
C GLY A 94 4.70 5.25 -12.07
N GLN A 95 4.13 4.47 -12.99
CA GLN A 95 2.84 4.80 -13.61
C GLN A 95 1.68 4.40 -12.70
N ILE A 96 0.68 5.28 -12.59
CA ILE A 96 -0.60 4.96 -11.94
C ILE A 96 -1.39 4.07 -12.90
N ILE A 97 -1.99 3.01 -12.34
CA ILE A 97 -2.73 2.00 -13.11
C ILE A 97 -4.15 1.94 -12.59
N CYS A 98 -5.11 2.11 -13.50
CA CYS A 98 -6.53 1.98 -13.22
C CYS A 98 -7.03 0.73 -13.96
N LEU A 99 -7.64 -0.20 -13.22
CA LEU A 99 -8.30 -1.37 -13.80
C LEU A 99 -9.79 -1.04 -13.95
N SER A 100 -10.31 -1.19 -15.17
CA SER A 100 -11.72 -0.95 -15.54
C SER A 100 -12.58 -2.19 -15.42
#